data_AF-A0A2D7MDB1-F1
#
_entry.id   AF-A0A2D7MDB1-F1
#
_cell.length_a   1.000
_cell.length_b   1.000
_cell.length_c   1.000
_cell.angle_alpha   90.00
_cell.angle_beta   90.00
_cell.angle_gamma   90.00
#
_symmetry.space_group_name_H-M   'P 1'
#
loop_
_entity.id
_entity.type
_entity.pdbx_description
1 polymer ?
#
loop_
_entity_poly.entity_id
_entity_poly.type
_entity_poly.pdbx_seq_one_letter_code
_entity_poly.pdbx_strand_id
1 'polypeptide(L)'
;MSSRRAISFIIFVFCLANLIAYYAVFLQLQNKMPTNLNALIRYKTIDTLLQGGAFYYSIDKLQLACSEALAEYRGIYKMVSERTIRDDIRVMRSDILGYNAPIVVKEGRYTYANPNFSIQNTSVASNKLLLELGALIRDEFGRIDQKRAKLLLDKIDAFTATTYSFEELAADEISKQAPTERDQRDPLLYSIKVMPKESRCVNSATNGILWSAFYELVSEIILDTD
;
A
#
# COMPACT_ATOMS: atom_id res chain seq x y z
N MET A 1 -27.89 -56.11 -15.25
CA MET A 1 -28.51 -54.87 -14.72
C MET A 1 -27.90 -54.34 -13.42
N SER A 2 -27.05 -55.08 -12.70
CA SER A 2 -26.47 -54.62 -11.42
C SER A 2 -25.28 -53.65 -11.55
N SER A 3 -24.37 -53.88 -12.51
CA SER A 3 -23.10 -53.13 -12.62
C SER A 3 -23.26 -51.64 -13.00
N ARG A 4 -24.17 -51.31 -13.93
CA ARG A 4 -24.37 -49.90 -14.37
C ARG A 4 -24.92 -48.99 -13.26
N ARG A 5 -25.72 -49.54 -12.32
CA ARG A 5 -26.21 -48.80 -11.16
C ARG A 5 -25.11 -48.56 -10.13
N ALA A 6 -24.19 -49.52 -9.97
CA ALA A 6 -23.04 -49.37 -9.09
C ALA A 6 -22.07 -48.29 -9.60
N ILE A 7 -21.78 -48.26 -10.90
CA ILE A 7 -20.90 -47.24 -11.51
C ILE A 7 -21.51 -45.84 -11.37
N SER A 8 -22.80 -45.68 -11.66
CA SER A 8 -23.49 -44.39 -11.54
C SER A 8 -23.54 -43.89 -10.09
N PHE A 9 -23.69 -44.80 -9.12
CA PHE A 9 -23.63 -44.47 -7.70
C PHE A 9 -22.23 -44.03 -7.25
N ILE A 10 -21.17 -44.70 -7.73
CA ILE A 10 -19.78 -44.34 -7.43
C ILE A 10 -19.47 -42.93 -7.98
N ILE A 11 -19.87 -42.64 -9.22
CA ILE A 11 -19.68 -41.30 -9.83
C ILE A 11 -20.43 -40.24 -9.02
N PHE A 12 -21.66 -40.52 -8.58
CA PHE A 12 -22.45 -39.59 -7.78
C PHE A 12 -21.78 -39.27 -6.43
N VAL A 13 -21.30 -40.30 -5.72
CA VAL A 13 -20.61 -40.12 -4.44
C VAL A 13 -19.30 -39.36 -4.63
N PHE A 14 -18.54 -39.65 -5.69
CA PHE A 14 -17.29 -38.95 -5.99
C PHE A 14 -17.55 -37.47 -6.33
N CYS A 15 -18.60 -37.18 -7.11
CA CYS A 15 -19.00 -35.82 -7.45
C CYS A 15 -19.48 -35.04 -6.21
N LEU A 16 -20.26 -35.68 -5.34
CA LEU A 16 -20.71 -35.08 -4.08
C LEU A 16 -19.53 -34.76 -3.15
N ALA A 17 -18.57 -35.68 -3.02
CA ALA A 17 -17.37 -35.48 -2.21
C ALA A 17 -16.51 -34.32 -2.73
N ASN A 18 -16.32 -34.23 -4.05
CA ASN A 18 -15.60 -33.11 -4.68
C ASN A 18 -16.35 -31.78 -4.51
N LEU A 19 -17.68 -31.79 -4.61
CA LEU A 19 -18.51 -30.61 -4.36
C LEU A 19 -18.37 -30.14 -2.91
N ILE A 20 -18.45 -31.04 -1.94
CA ILE A 20 -18.26 -30.74 -0.52
C ILE A 20 -16.85 -30.19 -0.26
N ALA A 21 -15.82 -30.80 -0.84
CA ALA A 21 -14.44 -30.33 -0.73
C ALA A 21 -14.25 -28.94 -1.33
N TYR A 22 -14.84 -28.68 -2.50
CA TYR A 22 -14.82 -27.36 -3.14
C TYR A 22 -15.49 -26.30 -2.27
N TYR A 23 -16.68 -26.59 -1.72
CA TYR A 23 -17.36 -25.69 -0.79
C TYR A 23 -16.55 -25.46 0.50
N ALA A 24 -15.91 -26.49 1.04
CA ALA A 24 -15.05 -26.35 2.22
C ALA A 24 -13.85 -25.44 1.92
N VAL A 25 -13.15 -25.63 0.80
CA VAL A 25 -12.03 -24.78 0.38
C VAL A 25 -12.50 -23.35 0.10
N PHE A 26 -13.65 -23.17 -0.54
CA PHE A 26 -14.26 -21.86 -0.80
C PHE A 26 -14.60 -21.12 0.50
N LEU A 27 -15.15 -21.81 1.51
CA LEU A 27 -15.40 -21.25 2.84
C LEU A 27 -14.11 -20.90 3.59
N GLN A 28 -13.04 -21.70 3.43
CA GLN A 28 -11.72 -21.38 4.00
C GLN A 28 -11.09 -20.13 3.34
N LEU A 29 -11.29 -19.94 2.04
CA LEU A 29 -10.80 -18.77 1.31
C LEU A 29 -11.52 -17.47 1.71
N GLN A 30 -12.80 -17.53 2.06
CA GLN A 30 -13.54 -16.37 2.61
C GLN A 30 -13.03 -15.93 3.99
N ASN A 31 -12.41 -16.83 4.77
CA ASN A 31 -11.87 -16.53 6.09
C ASN A 31 -10.44 -15.94 6.09
N LYS A 32 -9.73 -15.94 4.95
CA LYS A 32 -8.49 -15.17 4.79
C LYS A 32 -8.83 -13.70 4.57
N MET A 33 -9.37 -13.09 5.62
CA MET A 33 -9.69 -11.67 5.61
C MET A 33 -8.43 -10.83 5.33
N PRO A 34 -8.53 -9.75 4.54
CA PRO A 34 -7.45 -8.80 4.42
C PRO A 34 -7.25 -8.17 5.80
N THR A 35 -6.21 -8.62 6.49
CA THR A 35 -5.89 -8.28 7.88
C THR A 35 -5.66 -6.78 8.08
N ASN A 36 -5.22 -6.08 7.03
CA ASN A 36 -4.88 -4.66 7.06
C ASN A 36 -6.10 -3.76 7.32
N LEU A 37 -7.16 -3.84 6.51
CA LEU A 37 -8.32 -2.95 6.68
C LEU A 37 -9.05 -3.19 8.01
N ASN A 38 -9.15 -4.45 8.45
CA ASN A 38 -9.74 -4.76 9.75
C ASN A 38 -8.92 -4.16 10.90
N ALA A 39 -7.59 -4.09 10.77
CA ALA A 39 -6.74 -3.43 11.76
C ALA A 39 -6.94 -1.92 11.77
N LEU A 40 -7.02 -1.28 10.60
CA LEU A 40 -7.27 0.16 10.49
C LEU A 40 -8.60 0.58 11.13
N ILE A 41 -9.68 -0.19 10.92
CA ILE A 41 -10.97 0.05 11.57
C ILE A 41 -10.80 0.05 13.09
N ARG A 42 -10.12 -0.98 13.64
CA ARG A 42 -9.88 -1.08 15.09
C ARG A 42 -9.03 0.08 15.61
N TYR A 43 -7.96 0.46 14.91
CA TYR A 43 -7.12 1.59 15.32
C TYR A 43 -7.91 2.89 15.37
N LYS A 44 -8.75 3.14 14.36
CA LYS A 44 -9.65 4.30 14.34
C LYS A 44 -10.63 4.27 15.52
N THR A 45 -11.26 3.13 15.77
CA THR A 45 -12.20 2.98 16.90
C THR A 45 -11.50 3.18 18.25
N ILE A 46 -10.34 2.57 18.46
CA ILE A 46 -9.55 2.76 19.69
C ILE A 46 -9.17 4.23 19.85
N ASP A 47 -8.72 4.90 18.79
CA ASP A 47 -8.37 6.32 18.84
C ASP A 47 -9.53 7.21 19.30
N THR A 48 -10.72 7.00 18.73
CA THR A 48 -11.91 7.76 19.11
C THR A 48 -12.33 7.55 20.56
N LEU A 49 -12.10 6.36 21.11
CA LEU A 49 -12.43 6.07 22.51
C LEU A 49 -11.42 6.70 23.47
N LEU A 50 -10.12 6.64 23.15
CA LEU A 50 -9.08 7.14 24.06
C LEU A 50 -8.92 8.66 24.03
N GLN A 51 -9.53 9.35 23.06
CA GLN A 51 -9.49 10.80 22.92
C GLN A 51 -10.21 11.53 24.08
N GLY A 52 -9.76 12.75 24.39
CA GLY A 52 -10.41 13.64 25.36
C GLY A 52 -9.99 13.44 26.82
N GLY A 53 -9.33 12.33 27.16
CA GLY A 53 -8.68 12.09 28.47
C GLY A 53 -9.59 12.12 29.71
N ALA A 54 -10.90 12.34 29.53
CA ALA A 54 -11.88 12.40 30.61
C ALA A 54 -12.29 11.00 31.12
N PHE A 55 -12.22 10.00 30.24
CA PHE A 55 -12.68 8.64 30.52
C PHE A 55 -11.55 7.63 30.37
N TYR A 56 -11.63 6.59 31.20
CA TYR A 56 -10.74 5.45 31.18
C TYR A 56 -11.53 4.22 30.73
N TYR A 57 -11.06 3.52 29.71
CA TYR A 57 -11.79 2.40 29.11
C TYR A 57 -11.19 1.06 29.54
N SER A 58 -12.03 0.12 29.99
CA SER A 58 -11.61 -1.26 30.20
C SER A 58 -11.33 -1.96 28.87
N ILE A 59 -10.56 -3.04 28.92
CA ILE A 59 -10.27 -3.85 27.73
C ILE A 59 -11.54 -4.40 27.09
N ASP A 60 -12.52 -4.83 27.90
CA ASP A 60 -13.80 -5.35 27.43
C ASP A 60 -14.59 -4.31 26.64
N LYS A 61 -14.55 -3.05 27.08
CA LYS A 61 -15.25 -1.96 26.37
C LYS A 61 -14.59 -1.67 25.02
N LEU A 62 -13.26 -1.73 24.95
CA LEU A 62 -12.52 -1.61 23.69
C LEU A 62 -12.84 -2.78 22.75
N GLN A 63 -12.91 -4.02 23.26
CA GLN A 63 -13.29 -5.20 22.48
C GLN A 63 -14.71 -5.07 21.91
N LEU A 64 -15.67 -4.68 22.74
CA LEU A 64 -17.06 -4.52 22.32
C LEU A 64 -17.17 -3.47 21.21
N ALA A 65 -16.62 -2.28 21.43
CA ALA A 65 -16.69 -1.19 20.45
C ALA A 65 -15.99 -1.54 19.13
N CYS A 66 -14.84 -2.23 19.18
CA CYS A 66 -14.18 -2.71 17.97
C CYS A 66 -14.98 -3.79 17.24
N SER A 67 -15.67 -4.66 17.98
CA SER A 67 -16.52 -5.71 17.41
C SER A 67 -17.76 -5.10 16.75
N GLU A 68 -18.39 -4.11 17.38
CA GLU A 68 -19.50 -3.34 16.84
C GLU A 68 -19.09 -2.59 15.56
N ALA A 69 -17.94 -1.90 15.57
CA ALA A 69 -17.43 -1.20 14.39
C ALA A 69 -17.15 -2.17 13.22
N LEU A 70 -16.59 -3.35 13.49
CA LEU A 70 -16.37 -4.35 12.44
C LEU A 70 -17.70 -4.93 11.91
N ALA A 71 -18.70 -5.09 12.77
CA ALA A 71 -20.04 -5.50 12.35
C ALA A 71 -20.68 -4.45 11.44
N GLU A 72 -20.58 -3.16 11.79
CA GLU A 72 -21.14 -2.06 11.01
C GLU A 72 -20.43 -1.88 9.66
N TYR A 73 -19.10 -1.78 9.64
CA TYR A 73 -18.36 -1.48 8.41
C TYR A 73 -18.18 -2.68 7.48
N ARG A 74 -18.23 -3.92 8.01
CA ARG A 74 -17.86 -5.13 7.26
C ARG A 74 -18.90 -6.24 7.34
N GLY A 75 -19.96 -6.09 8.13
CA GLY A 75 -20.90 -7.19 8.41
C GLY A 75 -20.27 -8.34 9.20
N ILE A 76 -19.16 -8.09 9.92
CA ILE A 76 -18.46 -9.13 10.70
C ILE A 76 -19.01 -9.14 12.13
N TYR A 77 -19.83 -10.12 12.44
CA TYR A 77 -20.43 -10.28 13.79
C TYR A 77 -19.54 -11.04 14.78
N LYS A 78 -18.24 -11.20 14.47
CA LYS A 78 -17.29 -11.92 15.32
C LYS A 78 -16.71 -10.99 16.39
N MET A 79 -16.74 -11.45 17.64
CA MET A 79 -16.10 -10.75 18.75
C MET A 79 -14.58 -10.71 18.58
N VAL A 80 -13.99 -9.53 18.73
CA VAL A 80 -12.55 -9.34 18.75
C VAL A 80 -11.99 -9.87 20.07
N SER A 81 -10.98 -10.74 20.00
CA SER A 81 -10.35 -11.30 21.19
C SER A 81 -9.51 -10.26 21.93
N GLU A 82 -9.33 -10.47 23.23
CA GLU A 82 -8.58 -9.57 24.09
C GLU A 82 -7.13 -9.43 23.61
N ARG A 83 -6.53 -10.56 23.20
CA ARG A 83 -5.19 -10.61 22.62
C ARG A 83 -5.04 -9.65 21.44
N THR A 84 -6.02 -9.62 20.54
CA THR A 84 -5.98 -8.74 19.37
C THR A 84 -5.97 -7.27 19.78
N ILE A 85 -6.81 -6.87 20.74
CA ILE A 85 -6.83 -5.47 21.22
C ILE A 85 -5.51 -5.11 21.93
N ARG A 86 -4.95 -6.00 22.75
CA ARG A 86 -3.66 -5.77 23.39
C ARG A 86 -2.52 -5.65 22.36
N ASP A 87 -2.53 -6.49 21.33
CA ASP A 87 -1.58 -6.43 20.22
C ASP A 87 -1.74 -5.11 19.43
N ASP A 88 -2.97 -4.68 19.16
CA ASP A 88 -3.25 -3.40 18.50
C ASP A 88 -2.72 -2.21 19.31
N ILE A 89 -2.96 -2.18 20.62
CA ILE A 89 -2.44 -1.14 21.52
C ILE A 89 -0.91 -1.14 21.52
N ARG A 90 -0.28 -2.32 21.51
CA ARG A 90 1.19 -2.45 21.40
C ARG A 90 1.70 -1.84 20.10
N VAL A 91 1.02 -2.12 18.98
CA VAL A 91 1.37 -1.56 17.67
C VAL A 91 1.17 -0.04 17.65
N MET A 92 0.06 0.48 18.18
CA MET A 92 -0.22 1.92 18.25
C MET A 92 0.84 2.68 19.08
N ARG A 93 1.38 2.05 20.12
CA ARG A 93 2.50 2.61 20.92
C ARG A 93 3.84 2.58 20.23
N SER A 94 4.01 1.75 19.21
CA SER A 94 5.28 1.53 18.53
C SER A 94 5.49 2.46 17.34
N ASP A 95 6.75 2.57 16.92
CA ASP A 95 7.15 3.33 15.72
C ASP A 95 6.71 2.65 14.40
N ILE A 96 6.15 1.43 14.43
CA ILE A 96 5.82 0.65 13.22
C ILE A 96 4.85 1.41 12.30
N LEU A 97 3.84 2.04 12.88
CA LEU A 97 2.85 2.85 12.13
C LEU A 97 3.19 4.35 12.17
N GLY A 98 4.22 4.75 12.92
CA GLY A 98 4.61 6.15 13.13
C GLY A 98 3.63 6.97 13.98
N TYR A 99 2.64 6.33 14.63
CA TYR A 99 1.69 7.05 15.49
C TYR A 99 2.29 7.42 16.84
N ASN A 100 3.09 6.53 17.44
CA ASN A 100 3.69 6.71 18.76
C ASN A 100 2.68 7.19 19.80
N ALA A 101 1.54 6.51 19.85
CA ALA A 101 0.41 6.92 20.66
C ALA A 101 0.76 6.87 22.16
N PRO A 102 0.57 7.97 22.92
CA PRO A 102 0.94 8.06 24.32
C PRO A 102 -0.13 7.39 25.21
N ILE A 103 -0.38 6.10 25.01
CA ILE A 103 -1.42 5.34 25.74
C ILE A 103 -0.89 4.95 27.12
N VAL A 104 -1.56 5.40 28.18
CA VAL A 104 -1.27 5.03 29.58
C VAL A 104 -2.33 4.07 30.11
N VAL A 105 -1.92 3.23 31.07
CA VAL A 105 -2.82 2.29 31.77
C VAL A 105 -2.89 2.68 33.23
N LYS A 106 -4.12 2.91 33.73
CA LYS A 106 -4.40 3.13 35.15
C LYS A 106 -5.47 2.14 35.60
N GLU A 107 -5.18 1.35 36.64
CA GLU A 107 -6.11 0.36 37.20
C GLU A 107 -6.69 -0.61 36.14
N GLY A 108 -5.88 -1.03 35.17
CA GLY A 108 -6.32 -1.91 34.08
C GLY A 108 -7.19 -1.24 33.02
N ARG A 109 -7.33 0.09 33.05
CA ARG A 109 -8.05 0.88 32.05
C ARG A 109 -7.10 1.74 31.21
N TYR A 110 -7.46 1.98 29.96
CA TYR A 110 -6.65 2.66 28.96
C TYR A 110 -7.14 4.09 28.72
N THR A 111 -6.21 5.03 28.52
CA THR A 111 -6.48 6.40 28.07
C THR A 111 -5.23 6.99 27.41
N TYR A 112 -5.35 8.11 26.69
CA TYR A 112 -4.20 8.88 26.24
C TYR A 112 -3.64 9.76 27.35
N ALA A 113 -2.31 9.85 27.46
CA ALA A 113 -1.64 10.76 28.37
C ALA A 113 -1.87 12.23 27.98
N ASN A 114 -1.94 12.49 26.67
CA ASN A 114 -2.32 13.80 26.13
C ASN A 114 -3.77 13.73 25.62
N PRO A 115 -4.72 14.47 26.20
CA PRO A 115 -6.13 14.43 25.81
C PRO A 115 -6.39 14.96 24.39
N ASN A 116 -5.49 15.79 23.86
CA ASN A 116 -5.57 16.36 22.51
C ASN A 116 -4.91 15.48 21.44
N PHE A 117 -4.32 14.35 21.84
CA PHE A 117 -3.75 13.41 20.89
C PHE A 117 -4.84 12.68 20.11
N SER A 118 -4.62 12.52 18.81
CA SER A 118 -5.37 11.61 17.95
C SER A 118 -4.46 11.16 16.82
N ILE A 119 -4.53 9.88 16.44
CA ILE A 119 -3.75 9.34 15.32
C ILE A 119 -4.09 10.02 13.98
N GLN A 120 -5.29 10.59 13.85
CA GLN A 120 -5.72 11.30 12.63
C GLN A 120 -5.01 12.64 12.46
N ASN A 121 -4.64 13.29 13.57
CA ASN A 121 -3.98 14.59 13.55
C ASN A 121 -2.48 14.50 13.23
N THR A 122 -1.86 13.33 13.39
CA THR A 122 -0.42 13.14 13.14
C THR A 122 -0.04 13.36 11.67
N SER A 123 -0.94 13.08 10.72
CA SER A 123 -0.71 13.34 9.28
C SER A 123 -0.62 14.83 8.95
N VAL A 124 -1.31 15.68 9.70
CA VAL A 124 -1.32 17.13 9.46
C VAL A 124 0.01 17.78 9.85
N ALA A 125 0.71 17.25 10.85
CA ALA A 125 2.02 17.78 11.27
C ALA A 125 3.06 17.73 10.15
N SER A 126 3.11 16.63 9.39
CA SER A 126 4.00 16.50 8.21
C SER A 126 3.65 17.51 7.13
N ASN A 127 2.35 17.75 6.88
CA ASN A 127 1.90 18.76 5.92
C ASN A 127 2.22 20.18 6.40
N LYS A 128 2.15 20.46 7.71
CA LYS A 128 2.50 21.76 8.28
C LYS A 128 3.98 22.08 8.07
N LEU A 129 4.88 21.14 8.32
CA LEU A 129 6.31 21.31 8.06
C LEU A 129 6.59 21.53 6.58
N LEU A 130 5.90 20.81 5.68
CA LEU A 130 6.02 21.01 4.24
C LEU A 130 5.50 22.38 3.80
N LEU A 131 4.41 22.87 4.41
CA LEU A 131 3.88 24.21 4.16
C LEU A 131 4.82 25.30 4.69
N GLU A 132 5.39 25.13 5.88
CA GLU A 132 6.40 26.03 6.45
C GLU A 132 7.68 26.05 5.61
N LEU A 133 8.18 24.89 5.19
CA LEU A 133 9.31 24.79 4.26
C LEU A 133 9.00 25.50 2.94
N GLY A 134 7.81 25.28 2.38
CA GLY A 134 7.35 25.96 1.16
C GLY A 134 7.24 27.48 1.32
N ALA A 135 6.83 27.96 2.49
CA ALA A 135 6.76 29.39 2.81
C ALA A 135 8.15 30.01 2.97
N LEU A 136 9.07 29.33 3.66
CA LEU A 136 10.47 29.76 3.82
C LEU A 136 11.21 29.78 2.47
N ILE A 137 11.01 28.74 1.65
CA ILE A 137 11.54 28.68 0.29
C ILE A 137 11.01 29.86 -0.52
N ARG A 138 9.70 30.15 -0.45
CA ARG A 138 9.10 31.30 -1.16
C ARG A 138 9.67 32.63 -0.71
N ASP A 139 9.88 32.82 0.59
CA ASP A 139 10.46 34.03 1.16
C ASP A 139 11.91 34.22 0.69
N GLU A 140 12.74 33.18 0.74
CA GLU A 140 14.13 33.22 0.26
C GLU A 140 14.24 33.42 -1.25
N PHE A 141 13.35 32.83 -2.06
CA PHE A 141 13.29 33.12 -3.50
C PHE A 141 12.83 34.55 -3.80
N GLY A 142 11.95 35.12 -2.97
CA GLY A 142 11.55 36.54 -3.07
C GLY A 142 12.69 37.52 -2.76
N ARG A 143 13.70 37.07 -2.01
CA ARG A 143 14.91 37.84 -1.65
C ARG A 143 16.04 37.74 -2.67
N ILE A 144 15.93 36.86 -3.67
CA ILE A 144 16.81 36.93 -4.84
C ILE A 144 16.38 38.16 -5.63
N ASP A 145 16.99 39.29 -5.29
CA ASP A 145 16.80 40.54 -6.00
C ASP A 145 16.90 40.29 -7.50
N GLN A 146 15.92 40.75 -8.29
CA GLN A 146 15.95 40.62 -9.76
C GLN A 146 17.26 41.16 -10.35
N LYS A 147 17.93 42.08 -9.64
CA LYS A 147 19.27 42.59 -9.96
C LYS A 147 20.36 41.53 -9.86
N ARG A 148 20.33 40.67 -8.84
CA ARG A 148 21.26 39.54 -8.67
C ARG A 148 20.96 38.43 -9.67
N ALA A 149 19.69 38.13 -9.91
CA ALA A 149 19.29 37.18 -10.95
C ALA A 149 19.73 37.64 -12.34
N LYS A 150 19.52 38.92 -12.66
CA LYS A 150 19.99 39.54 -13.91
C LYS A 150 21.51 39.55 -14.01
N LEU A 151 22.22 39.91 -12.94
CA LEU A 151 23.69 39.87 -12.92
C LEU A 151 24.26 38.45 -13.08
N LEU A 152 23.57 37.43 -12.56
CA LEU A 152 23.95 36.03 -12.77
C LEU A 152 23.67 35.59 -14.20
N LEU A 153 22.52 35.96 -14.78
CA LEU A 153 22.23 35.72 -16.20
C LEU A 153 23.27 36.41 -17.09
N ASP A 154 23.57 37.69 -16.88
CA ASP A 154 24.56 38.44 -17.65
C ASP A 154 25.96 37.79 -17.55
N LYS A 155 26.32 37.23 -16.39
CA LYS A 155 27.59 36.50 -16.21
C LYS A 155 27.59 35.14 -16.90
N ILE A 156 26.48 34.43 -16.88
CA ILE A 156 26.32 33.15 -17.58
C ILE A 156 26.36 33.40 -19.09
N ASP A 157 25.66 34.41 -19.59
CA ASP A 157 25.66 34.81 -21.01
C ASP A 157 27.04 35.27 -21.47
N ALA A 158 27.79 36.00 -20.63
CA ALA A 158 29.18 36.35 -20.93
C ALA A 158 30.10 35.11 -20.96
N PHE A 159 29.86 34.13 -20.08
CA PHE A 159 30.64 32.89 -20.02
C PHE A 159 30.31 31.96 -21.20
N THR A 160 29.03 31.83 -21.56
CA THR A 160 28.59 31.04 -22.72
C THR A 160 29.00 31.71 -24.03
N ALA A 161 28.93 33.03 -24.17
CA ALA A 161 29.41 33.76 -25.35
C ALA A 161 30.93 33.58 -25.59
N THR A 162 31.70 33.34 -24.53
CA THR A 162 33.13 33.00 -24.63
C THR A 162 33.34 31.55 -25.09
N THR A 163 32.36 30.68 -24.90
CA THR A 163 32.43 29.25 -25.23
C THR A 163 31.87 28.94 -26.63
N TYR A 164 30.94 29.75 -27.15
CA TYR A 164 30.27 29.54 -28.45
C TYR A 164 31.00 30.13 -29.67
N SER A 165 32.13 30.81 -29.53
CA SER A 165 32.89 31.33 -30.68
C SER A 165 33.83 30.30 -31.34
N PHE A 166 33.80 29.03 -30.93
CA PHE A 166 34.67 27.98 -31.49
C PHE A 166 33.95 26.87 -32.29
N GLU A 167 32.63 26.68 -32.16
CA GLU A 167 31.94 25.51 -32.77
C GLU A 167 31.07 25.84 -34.01
N GLU A 168 30.87 27.11 -34.37
CA GLU A 168 29.96 27.49 -35.47
C GLU A 168 30.59 27.51 -36.88
N LEU A 169 31.79 26.95 -37.07
CA LEU A 169 32.37 26.70 -38.40
C LEU A 169 32.25 25.24 -38.87
N ALA A 170 31.68 24.33 -38.05
CA ALA A 170 31.64 22.90 -38.36
C ALA A 170 30.26 22.36 -38.79
N ALA A 171 29.18 23.13 -38.68
CA ALA A 171 27.82 22.59 -38.79
C ALA A 171 27.05 22.95 -40.08
N ASP A 172 27.63 23.73 -41.00
CA ASP A 172 26.89 24.25 -42.17
C ASP A 172 26.81 23.27 -43.38
N GLU A 173 27.45 22.10 -43.34
CA GLU A 173 27.49 21.21 -44.52
C GLU A 173 26.63 19.93 -44.44
N ILE A 174 25.99 19.59 -43.32
CA ILE A 174 25.26 18.31 -43.22
C ILE A 174 23.81 18.51 -42.75
N SER A 175 22.93 18.80 -43.73
CA SER A 175 21.62 18.15 -43.91
C SER A 175 20.61 19.09 -44.59
N LYS A 176 20.83 19.38 -45.87
CA LYS A 176 19.72 19.26 -46.82
C LYS A 176 19.30 17.79 -46.79
N GLN A 177 18.08 17.52 -46.32
CA GLN A 177 17.11 16.53 -46.82
C GLN A 177 15.98 16.37 -45.78
N ALA A 178 14.86 17.08 -45.99
CA ALA A 178 13.55 16.65 -45.51
C ALA A 178 13.05 15.52 -46.45
N PRO A 179 12.10 14.61 -46.09
CA PRO A 179 10.76 15.01 -45.63
C PRO A 179 9.98 14.03 -44.71
N THR A 180 8.77 14.50 -44.33
CA THR A 180 7.49 13.77 -44.16
C THR A 180 7.00 13.36 -42.75
N GLU A 181 5.99 14.11 -42.28
CA GLU A 181 4.79 13.76 -41.48
C GLU A 181 4.72 12.44 -40.66
N ARG A 182 4.40 12.54 -39.36
CA ARG A 182 3.11 12.14 -38.74
C ARG A 182 3.11 12.24 -37.20
N ASP A 183 2.09 12.93 -36.69
CA ASP A 183 1.13 12.52 -35.65
C ASP A 183 1.57 12.11 -34.21
N GLN A 184 1.00 12.85 -33.24
CA GLN A 184 0.55 12.46 -31.87
C GLN A 184 1.43 11.57 -30.95
N ARG A 185 1.88 12.14 -29.82
CA ARG A 185 1.48 11.80 -28.42
C ARG A 185 2.52 12.27 -27.36
N ASP A 186 2.00 12.98 -26.36
CA ASP A 186 2.36 13.10 -24.93
C ASP A 186 3.80 12.82 -24.43
N PRO A 187 4.42 13.75 -23.66
CA PRO A 187 5.52 13.44 -22.77
C PRO A 187 5.05 13.45 -21.30
N LEU A 188 4.80 12.27 -20.73
CA LEU A 188 4.99 12.07 -19.29
C LEU A 188 6.38 11.50 -19.01
N LEU A 189 6.82 11.72 -17.77
CA LEU A 189 7.92 11.05 -17.06
C LEU A 189 9.35 11.57 -17.30
N TYR A 190 9.69 12.64 -16.56
CA TYR A 190 11.04 12.71 -15.99
C TYR A 190 11.07 11.87 -14.71
N SER A 191 11.59 10.66 -14.82
CA SER A 191 11.90 9.79 -13.68
C SER A 191 13.18 10.29 -13.01
N ILE A 192 13.04 10.85 -11.80
CA ILE A 192 14.13 10.99 -10.84
C ILE A 192 14.62 9.57 -10.51
N LYS A 193 15.88 9.27 -10.83
CA LYS A 193 16.51 7.98 -10.55
C LYS A 193 16.89 7.92 -9.07
N VAL A 194 15.97 7.46 -8.22
CA VAL A 194 16.30 7.01 -6.86
C VAL A 194 16.76 5.55 -6.95
N MET A 195 18.01 5.30 -6.60
CA MET A 195 18.56 3.93 -6.48
C MET A 195 17.90 3.22 -5.28
N PRO A 196 17.38 2.00 -5.42
CA PRO A 196 16.90 1.23 -4.29
C PRO A 196 18.07 0.52 -3.59
N LYS A 197 17.98 0.46 -2.25
CA LYS A 197 18.87 -0.27 -1.35
C LYS A 197 18.67 -1.77 -1.55
N GLU A 198 19.76 -2.51 -1.71
CA GLU A 198 19.78 -3.97 -1.76
C GLU A 198 19.22 -4.59 -0.47
N SER A 199 18.22 -5.47 -0.62
CA SER A 199 17.91 -6.50 0.37
C SER A 199 17.56 -7.81 -0.36
N ARG A 200 18.20 -8.87 0.11
CA ARG A 200 18.40 -10.18 -0.53
C ARG A 200 17.19 -11.13 -0.34
N CYS A 201 17.07 -12.06 -1.30
CA CYS A 201 16.42 -13.40 -1.31
C CYS A 201 14.87 -13.47 -1.14
N VAL A 202 14.12 -14.28 -1.90
CA VAL A 202 14.22 -15.73 -2.15
C VAL A 202 13.63 -16.11 -3.52
N ASN A 203 14.25 -17.09 -4.18
CA ASN A 203 13.98 -17.57 -5.55
C ASN A 203 12.53 -18.01 -5.79
N SER A 204 11.84 -17.36 -6.72
CA SER A 204 10.57 -17.80 -7.31
C SER A 204 10.83 -18.67 -8.56
N ALA A 205 11.56 -19.78 -8.40
CA ALA A 205 11.82 -20.72 -9.50
C ALA A 205 10.93 -21.98 -9.45
N THR A 206 10.11 -22.15 -8.41
CA THR A 206 9.31 -23.38 -8.21
C THR A 206 7.88 -23.31 -8.77
N ASN A 207 7.37 -22.12 -9.10
CA ASN A 207 5.97 -21.99 -9.54
C ASN A 207 5.77 -22.30 -11.03
N GLY A 208 6.79 -22.17 -11.89
CA GLY A 208 6.66 -22.46 -13.32
C GLY A 208 6.54 -23.95 -13.64
N ILE A 209 7.25 -24.80 -12.87
CA ILE A 209 7.34 -26.24 -13.11
C ILE A 209 6.08 -26.98 -12.63
N LEU A 210 5.40 -26.47 -11.60
CA LEU A 210 4.18 -27.08 -11.08
C LEU A 210 2.97 -26.88 -12.01
N TRP A 211 2.86 -25.72 -12.66
CA TRP A 211 1.76 -25.46 -13.59
C TRP A 211 1.90 -26.25 -14.90
N SER A 212 3.11 -26.43 -15.42
CA SER A 212 3.32 -27.25 -16.63
C SER A 212 3.04 -28.73 -16.38
N ALA A 213 3.47 -29.27 -15.24
CA ALA A 213 3.19 -30.66 -14.87
C ALA A 213 1.69 -30.92 -14.60
N PHE A 214 0.98 -29.93 -14.08
CA PHE A 214 -0.47 -30.03 -13.85
C PHE A 214 -1.25 -30.06 -15.17
N TYR A 215 -0.85 -29.28 -16.17
CA TYR A 215 -1.52 -29.28 -17.48
C TYR A 215 -1.31 -30.58 -18.25
N GLU A 216 -0.13 -31.21 -18.19
CA GLU A 216 0.07 -32.52 -18.81
C GLU A 216 -0.73 -33.64 -18.12
N LEU A 217 -0.75 -33.65 -16.78
CA LEU A 217 -1.54 -34.63 -16.02
C LEU A 217 -3.05 -34.51 -16.31
N VAL A 218 -3.56 -33.29 -16.43
CA VAL A 218 -4.98 -33.05 -16.72
C VAL A 218 -5.32 -33.37 -18.18
N SER A 219 -4.38 -33.21 -19.10
CA SER A 219 -4.56 -33.57 -20.51
C SER A 219 -4.58 -35.09 -20.75
N GLU A 220 -3.80 -35.89 -20.01
CA GLU A 220 -3.85 -37.36 -20.10
C GLU A 220 -5.15 -37.95 -19.55
N ILE A 221 -5.77 -37.31 -18.54
CA ILE A 221 -7.02 -37.81 -17.93
C ILE A 221 -8.26 -37.58 -18.82
N ILE A 222 -8.19 -36.67 -19.81
CA ILE A 222 -9.34 -36.29 -20.65
C ILE A 222 -9.43 -37.13 -21.95
N LEU A 223 -8.46 -38.00 -22.24
CA LEU A 223 -8.46 -38.83 -23.46
C LEU A 223 -8.84 -40.30 -23.28
N ASP A 224 -9.06 -40.79 -22.05
CA ASP A 224 -9.50 -42.17 -21.78
C ASP A 224 -10.97 -42.25 -21.33
N THR A 225 -11.86 -41.65 -22.12
CA THR A 225 -13.30 -41.96 -22.06
C THR A 225 -13.79 -42.38 -23.44
N ASP A 226 -13.52 -43.65 -23.78
CA ASP A 226 -14.40 -44.49 -24.61
C ASP A 226 -15.60 -45.01 -23.78
#